data_AF-A0A3Q3FSL7-F1
#
_entry.id   AF-A0A3Q3FSL7-F1
#
_cell.length_a   1.000
_cell.length_b   1.000
_cell.length_c   1.000
_cell.angle_alpha   90.00
_cell.angle_beta   90.00
_cell.angle_gamma   90.00
#
_symmetry.space_group_name_H-M   'P 1'
#
loop_
_entity.id
_entity.type
_entity.pdbx_description
1 polymer ?
#
loop_
_entity_poly.entity_id
_entity_poly.type
_entity_poly.pdbx_seq_one_letter_code
_entity_poly.pdbx_strand_id
1 'polypeptide(L)'
;EEADQIYLLMKEDYRISRNVRLAWFLSKLNQVIWPASMPELSSENELDLLSLLPKGWQPESPPSVQPCVLMPSTRATFLARRYRFIIELDLSPSTGIV
;
A
#
# COMPACT_ATOMS: atom_id res chain seq x y z
N GLU A 1 7.40 -5.22 18.24
CA GLU A 1 6.38 -6.26 18.00
C GLU A 1 6.28 -6.56 16.50
N GLU A 2 5.54 -7.59 16.10
CA GLU A 2 5.27 -7.88 14.69
C GLU A 2 4.07 -7.05 14.19
N ALA A 3 4.17 -6.54 12.96
CA ALA A 3 3.06 -5.86 12.31
C ALA A 3 2.01 -6.87 11.83
N ASP A 4 0.75 -6.65 12.18
CA ASP A 4 -0.37 -7.43 11.64
C ASP A 4 -0.87 -6.82 10.32
N GLN A 5 -1.08 -5.49 10.31
CA GLN A 5 -1.56 -4.77 9.15
C GLN A 5 -0.77 -3.49 8.90
N ILE A 6 -0.60 -3.14 7.63
CA ILE A 6 -0.07 -1.86 7.19
C ILE A 6 -0.99 -1.22 6.15
N TYR A 7 -1.03 0.11 6.16
CA TYR A 7 -1.77 0.90 5.19
C TYR A 7 -0.80 1.79 4.41
N LEU A 8 -0.80 1.62 3.10
CA LEU A 8 0.09 2.33 2.18
C LEU A 8 -0.72 3.22 1.26
N LEU A 9 -0.39 4.51 1.23
CA LEU A 9 -0.98 5.47 0.31
C LEU A 9 -0.18 5.49 -1.00
N MET A 10 -0.88 5.26 -2.10
CA MET A 10 -0.32 5.36 -3.44
C MET A 10 -0.28 6.82 -3.90
N LYS A 11 0.73 7.17 -4.70
CA LYS A 11 0.82 8.46 -5.39
C LYS A 11 -0.42 8.73 -6.24
N GLU A 12 -0.78 10.00 -6.42
CA GLU A 12 -1.98 10.41 -7.16
C GLU A 12 -1.79 10.39 -8.69
N ASP A 13 -0.60 10.76 -9.15
CA ASP A 13 -0.33 11.12 -10.55
C ASP A 13 -0.64 9.99 -11.54
N TYR A 14 -0.43 8.74 -11.11
CA TYR A 14 -0.63 7.56 -11.94
C TYR A 14 -0.97 6.33 -11.12
N ARG A 15 -1.44 5.30 -11.81
CA ARG A 15 -1.76 4.01 -11.20
C ARG A 15 -0.47 3.27 -10.84
N ILE A 16 -0.29 3.01 -9.54
CA ILE A 16 0.80 2.16 -9.07
C ILE A 16 0.55 0.69 -9.46
N SER A 17 1.55 0.08 -10.09
CA SER A 17 1.44 -1.30 -10.59
C SER A 17 1.42 -2.33 -9.46
N ARG A 18 1.03 -3.58 -9.76
CA ARG A 18 1.15 -4.69 -8.80
C ARG A 18 2.61 -4.95 -8.42
N ASN A 19 3.54 -4.82 -9.37
CA ASN A 19 4.95 -5.11 -9.15
C ASN A 19 5.60 -4.07 -8.25
N VAL A 20 5.28 -2.78 -8.41
CA VAL A 20 5.79 -1.72 -7.52
C VAL A 20 5.31 -1.94 -6.09
N ARG A 21 4.02 -2.25 -5.91
CA ARG A 21 3.44 -2.59 -4.60
C ARG A 21 4.12 -3.77 -3.92
N LEU A 22 4.36 -4.84 -4.67
CA LEU A 22 5.05 -6.02 -4.17
C LEU A 22 6.52 -5.73 -3.85
N ALA A 23 7.22 -5.03 -4.75
CA ALA A 23 8.62 -4.66 -4.57
C ALA A 23 8.83 -3.83 -3.31
N TRP A 24 7.95 -2.85 -3.05
CA TRP A 24 7.97 -2.09 -1.81
C TRP A 24 7.87 -3.01 -0.59
N PHE A 25 6.88 -3.92 -0.58
CA PHE A 25 6.67 -4.83 0.55
C PHE A 25 7.88 -5.74 0.79
N LEU A 26 8.41 -6.35 -0.27
CA LEU A 26 9.58 -7.21 -0.21
C LEU A 26 10.84 -6.45 0.24
N SER A 27 10.99 -5.19 -0.19
CA SER A 27 12.12 -4.34 0.20
C SER A 27 12.14 -4.00 1.68
N LYS A 28 11.02 -4.18 2.39
CA LYS A 28 10.85 -3.93 3.83
C LYS A 28 10.63 -5.20 4.64
N LEU A 29 10.65 -6.37 4.00
CA LEU A 29 10.45 -7.65 4.66
C LEU A 29 11.53 -7.89 5.72
N ASN A 30 11.11 -8.32 6.90
CA ASN A 30 11.94 -8.55 8.07
C ASN A 30 12.70 -7.30 8.56
N GLN A 31 12.29 -6.10 8.13
CA GLN A 31 12.84 -4.84 8.63
C GLN A 31 11.93 -4.21 9.67
N VAL A 32 12.55 -3.43 10.55
CA VAL A 32 11.86 -2.59 11.52
C VAL A 32 11.33 -1.35 10.81
N ILE A 33 10.03 -1.10 10.96
CA ILE A 33 9.31 0.03 10.39
C ILE A 33 8.80 0.92 11.51
N TRP A 34 9.00 2.22 11.35
CA TRP A 34 8.50 3.24 12.26
C TRP A 34 7.13 3.74 11.81
N PRO A 35 6.17 3.94 12.73
CA PRO A 35 4.95 4.66 12.41
C PRO A 35 5.31 6.06 11.90
N ALA A 36 4.74 6.48 10.78
CA ALA A 36 5.02 7.81 10.23
C ALA A 36 4.53 8.89 11.20
N SER A 37 5.40 9.86 11.53
CA SER A 37 4.97 11.06 12.26
C SER A 37 4.21 11.95 11.28
N MET A 38 2.87 11.99 11.38
CA MET A 38 1.98 12.77 10.50
C MET A 38 2.35 12.65 9.02
N PRO A 39 1.80 11.68 8.26
CA PRO A 39 2.17 11.52 6.87
C PRO A 39 1.95 12.84 6.13
N GLU A 40 3.03 13.44 5.61
CA GLU A 40 2.91 14.51 4.65
C GLU A 40 2.13 13.95 3.48
N LEU A 41 0.86 14.35 3.39
CA LEU A 41 -0.08 13.82 2.42
C LEU A 41 0.30 14.25 0.98
N SER A 42 1.47 14.82 0.72
CA SER A 42 1.99 15.19 -0.59
C SER A 42 3.45 14.79 -0.78
N SER A 43 3.85 13.60 -0.33
CA SER A 43 5.18 13.08 -0.65
C SER A 43 5.31 12.76 -2.16
N GLU A 44 6.54 12.82 -2.66
CA GLU A 44 6.88 12.43 -4.04
C GLU A 44 7.04 10.91 -4.23
N ASN A 45 6.97 10.12 -3.15
CA ASN A 45 7.15 8.67 -3.21
C ASN A 45 5.99 8.00 -3.95
N GLU A 46 6.27 6.85 -4.56
CA GLU A 46 5.22 6.01 -5.16
C GLU A 46 4.25 5.44 -4.12
N LEU A 47 4.77 5.14 -2.92
CA LEU A 47 4.08 4.51 -1.80
C LEU A 47 4.54 5.10 -0.46
N ASP A 48 3.59 5.64 0.30
CA ASP A 48 3.80 6.18 1.64
C ASP A 48 3.14 5.32 2.70
N LEU A 49 3.86 5.02 3.78
CA LEU A 49 3.27 4.35 4.93
C LEU A 49 2.42 5.33 5.74
N LEU A 50 1.11 5.10 5.80
CA LEU A 50 0.20 5.91 6.61
C LEU A 50 0.10 5.43 8.05
N SER A 51 -0.13 4.13 8.22
CA SER A 51 -0.35 3.53 9.52
C SER A 51 0.06 2.08 9.55
N LEU A 52 0.37 1.63 10.76
CA LEU A 52 0.78 0.28 11.07
C LEU A 52 0.02 -0.16 12.32
N LEU A 53 -0.53 -1.37 12.27
CA LEU A 53 -1.22 -1.99 13.39
C LEU A 53 -0.40 -3.20 13.87
N PRO A 54 0.06 -3.22 15.14
CA PRO A 54 0.72 -4.39 15.70
C PRO A 54 -0.26 -5.55 15.88
N LYS A 55 0.26 -6.76 16.03
CA LYS A 55 -0.55 -7.94 16.38
C LYS A 55 -1.26 -7.72 17.71
N GLY A 56 -2.58 -7.95 17.72
CA GLY A 56 -3.42 -7.79 18.91
C GLY A 56 -3.89 -6.34 19.17
N TRP A 57 -3.64 -5.42 18.23
CA TRP A 57 -4.19 -4.06 18.30
C TRP A 57 -5.72 -4.07 18.37
N GLN A 58 -6.28 -3.22 19.24
CA GLN A 58 -7.71 -3.02 19.40
C GLN A 58 -8.08 -1.55 19.14
N PRO A 59 -9.29 -1.23 18.66
CA PRO A 59 -9.71 0.14 18.41
C PRO A 59 -9.61 1.08 19.62
N GLU A 60 -9.81 0.52 20.82
CA GLU A 60 -9.72 1.25 22.10
C GLU A 60 -8.27 1.47 22.57
N SER A 61 -7.30 0.80 21.94
CA SER A 61 -5.89 0.97 22.28
C SER A 61 -5.33 2.25 21.67
N PRO A 62 -4.50 3.00 22.40
CA PRO A 62 -3.91 4.22 21.86
C PRO A 62 -3.07 3.90 20.62
N PRO A 63 -2.96 4.84 19.66
CA PRO A 63 -2.10 4.66 18.50
C PRO A 63 -0.67 4.34 18.96
N SER A 64 -0.17 3.18 18.56
CA SER A 64 1.18 2.73 18.88
C SER A 64 2.20 3.64 18.20
N VAL A 65 3.05 4.29 18.99
CA VAL A 65 4.25 5.00 18.50
C VAL A 65 5.44 4.04 18.38
N GLN A 66 5.26 2.77 18.77
CA GLN A 66 6.34 1.81 18.81
C GLN A 66 6.64 1.22 17.43
N PRO A 67 7.92 0.99 17.11
CA PRO A 67 8.32 0.37 15.86
C PRO A 67 7.91 -1.11 15.82
N CYS A 68 7.61 -1.60 14.62
CA CYS A 68 7.21 -2.97 14.39
C CYS A 68 7.99 -3.62 13.24
N VAL A 69 8.17 -4.93 13.31
CA VAL A 69 8.82 -5.70 12.25
C VAL A 69 7.78 -6.13 11.23
N LEU A 70 8.05 -5.87 9.96
CA LEU A 70 7.19 -6.33 8.86
C LEU A 70 7.51 -7.78 8.53
N MET A 71 6.51 -8.63 8.63
CA MET A 71 6.62 -10.08 8.48
C MET A 71 5.93 -10.53 7.18
N PRO A 72 6.26 -11.73 6.64
CA PRO A 72 5.52 -12.29 5.50
C PRO A 72 4.01 -12.44 5.75
N SER A 73 3.61 -12.60 7.02
CA SER A 73 2.21 -12.67 7.43
C SER A 73 1.50 -11.31 7.51
N THR A 74 2.25 -10.20 7.47
CA THR A 74 1.70 -8.84 7.57
C THR A 74 0.82 -8.55 6.36
N ARG A 75 -0.42 -8.11 6.60
CA ARG A 75 -1.36 -7.76 5.54
C ARG A 75 -1.14 -6.32 5.09
N ALA A 76 -0.86 -6.13 3.81
CA ALA A 76 -0.70 -4.80 3.21
C ALA A 76 -1.99 -4.35 2.51
N THR A 77 -2.55 -3.23 2.97
CA THR A 77 -3.68 -2.55 2.33
C THR A 77 -3.19 -1.33 1.57
N PHE A 78 -3.46 -1.28 0.27
CA PHE A 78 -3.03 -0.17 -0.60
C PHE A 78 -4.20 0.76 -0.89
N LEU A 79 -4.06 2.01 -0.48
CA LEU A 79 -5.07 3.05 -0.61
C LEU A 79 -4.73 3.94 -1.80
N ALA A 80 -5.67 4.10 -2.73
CA ALA A 80 -5.55 5.04 -3.83
C ALA A 80 -6.16 6.38 -3.43
N ARG A 81 -5.52 7.50 -3.81
CA ARG A 81 -6.09 8.85 -3.63
C ARG A 81 -7.31 9.08 -4.50
N ARG A 82 -7.29 8.58 -5.74
CA ARG A 82 -8.39 8.65 -6.69
C ARG A 82 -8.52 7.34 -7.46
N TYR A 83 -9.73 6.81 -7.53
CA TYR A 83 -10.06 5.68 -8.39
C TYR A 83 -10.24 6.19 -9.82
N ARG A 84 -9.28 5.89 -10.72
CA ARG A 84 -9.47 6.03 -12.16
C ARG A 84 -9.57 4.64 -12.78
N PHE A 85 -10.78 4.27 -13.16
CA PHE A 85 -11.00 3.13 -14.05
C PHE A 85 -10.81 3.62 -15.48
N ILE A 86 -9.88 3.00 -16.21
CA ILE A 86 -9.75 3.16 -17.65
C ILE A 86 -10.16 1.82 -18.23
N ILE A 87 -11.31 1.81 -18.89
CA ILE A 87 -11.83 0.65 -19.61
C ILE A 87 -11.64 0.98 -21.08
N GLU A 88 -10.72 0.27 -21.72
CA GLU A 88 -10.54 0.31 -23.16
C GLU A 88 -11.30 -0.86 -23.76
N LEU A 89 -12.34 -0.57 -24.53
CA LEU A 89 -13.10 -1.54 -25.29
C LEU A 89 -12.81 -1.31 -26.77
N ASP A 90 -11.89 -2.11 -27.30
CA ASP A 90 -11.61 -2.14 -28.73
C ASP A 90 -12.64 -3.05 -29.42
N LEU A 91 -13.51 -2.45 -30.24
CA LEU A 91 -14.48 -3.14 -31.09
C LEU A 91 -14.01 -3.20 -32.55
N SER A 92 -12.76 -2.81 -32.82
CA SER A 92 -12.23 -2.94 -34.16
C SER A 92 -12.17 -4.42 -34.57
N PRO A 93 -12.40 -4.76 -35.85
CA PRO A 93 -12.37 -6.14 -36.29
C PRO A 93 -10.95 -6.70 -36.11
N SER A 94 -10.74 -7.59 -35.15
CA SER A 94 -9.43 -8.07 -34.73
C SER A 94 -8.82 -9.12 -35.66
N THR A 95 -9.14 -9.07 -36.96
CA THR A 95 -8.91 -10.09 -38.00
C THR A 95 -9.97 -11.20 -37.96
N GLY A 96 -10.82 -11.25 -38.99
CA GLY A 96 -11.69 -12.39 -39.28
C GLY A 96 -13.16 -12.04 -39.49
N ILE A 97 -13.46 -11.42 -40.64
CA ILE A 97 -14.71 -11.75 -41.33
C ILE A 97 -14.58 -13.23 -41.72
N VAL A 98 -15.44 -14.09 -41.16
CA VAL A 98 -15.89 -15.33 -41.82
C VAL A 98 -17.37 -15.49 -41.51
#